data_AF-A0A9E1EJJ0-F1
#
_entry.id   AF-A0A9E1EJJ0-F1
#
_cell.length_a   1.000
_cell.length_b   1.000
_cell.length_c   1.000
_cell.angle_alpha   90.00
_cell.angle_beta   90.00
_cell.angle_gamma   90.00
#
_symmetry.space_group_name_H-M   'P 1'
#
loop_
_entity.id
_entity.type
_entity.pdbx_description
1 polymer ?
#
loop_
_entity_poly.entity_id
_entity_poly.type
_entity_poly.pdbx_seq_one_letter_code
_entity_poly.pdbx_strand_id
1 'polypeptide(L)'
;MDNILQLYNEIYDEYYKKVFAFFRRDFSYEDSEDLVQQVFMRLWQWLANTYAVKNKKSLIFSIARNVRTDMYRKNMLKFECNELIEELDLCDNSDFTRIAEYKMLISKLSDKERYLLLLSYEGYDSNEIANKLNLNPSTVRTRLQRIRKKIR
;
A
#
# COMPACT_ATOMS: atom_id res chain seq x y z
N MET A 1 -20.15 -27.37 -2.20
CA MET A 1 -18.73 -27.09 -1.91
C MET A 1 -17.86 -27.28 -3.15
N ASP A 2 -18.08 -28.33 -3.95
CA ASP A 2 -17.28 -28.63 -5.17
C ASP A 2 -17.21 -27.48 -6.18
N ASN A 3 -18.31 -26.77 -6.44
CA ASN A 3 -18.33 -25.66 -7.40
C ASN A 3 -17.44 -24.47 -6.94
N ILE A 4 -17.40 -24.17 -5.64
CA ILE A 4 -16.56 -23.09 -5.09
C ILE A 4 -15.08 -23.43 -5.22
N LEU A 5 -14.71 -24.68 -4.91
CA LEU A 5 -13.33 -25.14 -5.03
C LEU A 5 -12.87 -25.12 -6.50
N GLN A 6 -13.73 -25.56 -7.42
CA GLN A 6 -13.44 -25.51 -8.85
C GLN A 6 -13.24 -24.07 -9.34
N LEU A 7 -14.15 -23.16 -9.00
CA LEU A 7 -14.04 -21.75 -9.36
C LEU A 7 -12.80 -21.08 -8.75
N TYR A 8 -12.45 -21.42 -7.50
CA TYR A 8 -11.23 -20.95 -6.86
C TYR A 8 -9.98 -21.40 -7.63
N ASN A 9 -9.88 -22.69 -7.97
CA ASN A 9 -8.74 -23.24 -8.71
C ASN A 9 -8.62 -22.60 -10.10
N GLU A 10 -9.73 -22.41 -10.81
CA GLU A 10 -9.75 -21.71 -12.11
C GLU A 10 -9.16 -20.30 -12.00
N ILE A 11 -9.53 -19.55 -10.96
CA ILE A 11 -8.98 -18.19 -10.73
C ILE A 11 -7.51 -18.28 -10.33
N TYR A 12 -7.14 -19.27 -9.50
CA TYR A 12 -5.76 -19.47 -9.06
C TYR A 12 -4.84 -19.73 -10.25
N ASP A 13 -5.15 -20.74 -11.07
CA ASP A 13 -4.33 -21.14 -12.21
C ASP A 13 -4.19 -19.99 -13.23
N GLU A 14 -5.26 -19.23 -13.47
CA GLU A 14 -5.25 -18.17 -14.46
C GLU A 14 -4.53 -16.89 -13.96
N TYR A 15 -4.63 -16.57 -12.67
CA TYR A 15 -4.25 -15.26 -12.14
C TYR A 15 -3.06 -15.26 -11.19
N TYR A 16 -2.62 -16.39 -10.63
CA TYR A 16 -1.51 -16.42 -9.66
C TYR A 16 -0.28 -15.66 -10.16
N LYS A 17 0.25 -16.03 -11.33
CA LYS A 17 1.43 -15.39 -11.92
C LYS A 17 1.20 -13.90 -12.23
N LYS A 18 -0.03 -13.53 -12.62
CA LYS A 18 -0.40 -12.14 -12.94
C LYS A 18 -0.47 -11.27 -11.69
N VAL A 19 -1.00 -11.81 -10.59
CA VAL A 19 -1.06 -11.14 -9.29
C VAL A 19 0.33 -11.05 -8.67
N PHE A 20 1.14 -12.10 -8.78
CA PHE A 20 2.55 -12.07 -8.37
C PHE A 20 3.33 -10.99 -9.13
N ALA A 21 3.24 -10.96 -10.46
CA ALA A 21 3.87 -9.93 -11.28
C ALA A 21 3.34 -8.51 -11.01
N PHE A 22 2.09 -8.39 -10.52
CA PHE A 22 1.53 -7.12 -10.08
C PHE A 22 2.21 -6.61 -8.80
N PHE A 23 2.45 -7.48 -7.81
CA PHE A 23 3.14 -7.10 -6.57
C PHE A 23 4.65 -6.91 -6.74
N ARG A 24 5.31 -7.67 -7.63
CA ARG A 24 6.75 -7.56 -7.90
C ARG A 24 7.22 -6.18 -8.40
N ARG A 25 6.29 -5.33 -8.84
CA ARG A 25 6.57 -3.93 -9.21
C ARG A 25 6.91 -3.06 -8.00
N ASP A 26 6.40 -3.44 -6.84
CA ASP A 26 6.30 -2.60 -5.65
C ASP A 26 7.02 -3.22 -4.43
N PHE A 27 7.20 -4.54 -4.38
CA PHE A 27 7.65 -5.29 -3.20
C PHE A 27 8.74 -6.33 -3.53
N SER A 28 9.44 -6.86 -2.52
CA SER A 28 10.44 -7.93 -2.69
C SER A 28 9.83 -9.23 -3.26
N TYR A 29 10.68 -10.22 -3.57
CA TYR A 29 10.16 -11.52 -3.97
C TYR A 29 9.34 -12.17 -2.85
N GLU A 30 9.90 -12.22 -1.63
CA GLU A 30 9.21 -12.84 -0.47
C GLU A 30 7.92 -12.10 -0.13
N ASP A 31 7.97 -10.77 -0.03
CA ASP A 31 6.78 -9.95 0.24
C ASP A 31 5.71 -10.15 -0.84
N SER A 32 6.12 -10.32 -2.10
CA SER A 32 5.17 -10.57 -3.19
C SER A 32 4.50 -11.93 -3.05
N GLU A 33 5.21 -12.98 -2.65
CA GLU A 33 4.60 -14.30 -2.40
C GLU A 33 3.58 -14.22 -1.25
N ASP A 34 3.94 -13.55 -0.15
CA ASP A 34 3.06 -13.37 1.00
C ASP A 34 1.79 -12.58 0.64
N LEU A 35 1.92 -11.51 -0.14
CA LEU A 35 0.78 -10.72 -0.58
C LEU A 35 -0.13 -11.50 -1.55
N VAL A 36 0.46 -12.34 -2.42
CA VAL A 36 -0.33 -13.24 -3.28
C VAL A 36 -1.14 -14.22 -2.43
N GLN A 37 -0.52 -14.83 -1.41
CA GLN A 37 -1.23 -15.73 -0.49
C GLN A 37 -2.41 -15.02 0.18
N GLN A 38 -2.21 -13.80 0.69
CA GLN A 38 -3.28 -13.00 1.28
C GLN A 38 -4.43 -12.71 0.29
N VAL A 39 -4.11 -12.43 -0.97
CA VAL A 39 -5.14 -12.21 -2.01
C VAL A 39 -6.01 -13.45 -2.19
N PHE A 40 -5.40 -14.63 -2.29
CA PHE A 40 -6.14 -15.87 -2.50
C PHE A 40 -6.89 -16.33 -1.25
N MET A 41 -6.37 -16.07 -0.04
CA MET A 41 -7.13 -16.27 1.20
C MET A 41 -8.40 -15.40 1.24
N ARG A 42 -8.30 -14.12 0.87
CA ARG A 42 -9.46 -13.22 0.80
C ARG A 42 -10.43 -13.62 -0.31
N LEU A 43 -9.93 -14.13 -1.44
CA LEU A 43 -10.77 -14.68 -2.50
C LEU A 43 -11.60 -15.87 -1.98
N TRP A 44 -10.96 -16.81 -1.28
CA TRP A 44 -11.66 -17.97 -0.70
C TRP A 44 -12.79 -17.55 0.24
N GLN A 45 -12.51 -16.61 1.15
CA GLN A 45 -13.51 -16.05 2.05
C GLN A 45 -14.65 -15.35 1.31
N TRP A 46 -14.33 -14.61 0.24
CA TRP A 46 -15.33 -13.90 -0.57
C TRP A 46 -16.25 -14.88 -1.32
N LEU A 47 -15.68 -15.92 -1.91
CA LEU A 47 -16.43 -16.97 -2.62
C LEU A 47 -17.30 -17.79 -1.68
N ALA A 48 -16.84 -18.05 -0.45
CA ALA A 48 -17.64 -18.73 0.58
C ALA A 48 -18.91 -17.93 0.95
N ASN A 49 -18.85 -16.60 0.86
CA ASN A 49 -19.96 -15.70 1.20
C ASN A 49 -20.83 -15.32 0.00
N THR A 50 -20.34 -15.49 -1.24
CA THR A 50 -21.03 -15.01 -2.46
C THR A 50 -20.96 -16.03 -3.58
N TYR A 51 -22.11 -16.51 -4.04
CA TYR A 51 -22.22 -17.55 -5.07
C TYR A 51 -22.09 -17.06 -6.52
N ALA A 52 -21.82 -15.76 -6.76
CA ALA A 52 -21.85 -15.19 -8.11
C ALA A 52 -20.64 -14.28 -8.40
N VAL A 53 -19.72 -14.77 -9.23
CA VAL A 53 -18.63 -13.96 -9.80
C VAL A 53 -19.03 -13.48 -11.20
N LYS A 54 -19.30 -12.17 -11.35
CA LYS A 54 -19.58 -11.58 -12.67
C LYS A 54 -18.33 -11.45 -13.55
N ASN A 55 -17.18 -11.12 -12.95
CA ASN A 55 -15.93 -10.93 -13.68
C ASN A 55 -14.73 -11.31 -12.79
N LYS A 56 -14.09 -12.45 -13.11
CA LYS A 56 -12.96 -13.03 -12.35
C LYS A 56 -11.77 -12.05 -12.26
N LYS A 57 -11.37 -11.45 -13.39
CA LYS A 57 -10.27 -10.48 -13.47
C LYS A 57 -10.52 -9.26 -12.59
N SER A 58 -11.71 -8.65 -12.70
CA SER A 58 -12.05 -7.47 -11.93
C SER A 58 -12.04 -7.76 -10.43
N LEU A 59 -12.61 -8.90 -10.03
CA LEU A 59 -12.63 -9.33 -8.63
C LEU A 59 -11.22 -9.52 -8.07
N ILE A 60 -10.39 -10.35 -8.70
CA ILE A 60 -9.08 -10.70 -8.16
C ILE A 60 -8.15 -9.49 -8.07
N PHE A 61 -8.17 -8.61 -9.07
CA PHE A 61 -7.37 -7.38 -9.03
C PHE A 61 -7.95 -6.31 -8.09
N SER A 62 -9.25 -6.36 -7.77
CA SER A 62 -9.81 -5.52 -6.72
C SER A 62 -9.32 -5.96 -5.34
N ILE A 63 -9.31 -7.27 -5.08
CA ILE A 63 -8.74 -7.84 -3.85
C ILE A 63 -7.23 -7.52 -3.75
N ALA A 64 -6.47 -7.72 -4.84
CA ALA A 64 -5.04 -7.41 -4.88
C ALA A 64 -4.74 -5.93 -4.59
N ARG A 65 -5.54 -4.99 -5.12
CA ARG A 65 -5.39 -3.56 -4.81
C ARG A 65 -5.68 -3.26 -3.34
N ASN A 66 -6.66 -3.93 -2.73
CA ASN A 66 -6.97 -3.77 -1.31
C ASN A 66 -5.84 -4.30 -0.44
N VAL A 67 -5.34 -5.52 -0.70
CA VAL A 67 -4.18 -6.11 -0.01
C VAL A 67 -2.96 -5.20 -0.13
N ARG A 68 -2.69 -4.69 -1.33
CA ARG A 68 -1.61 -3.72 -1.55
C ARG A 68 -1.77 -2.46 -0.71
N THR A 69 -2.98 -1.91 -0.66
CA THR A 69 -3.28 -0.71 0.13
C THR A 69 -3.10 -0.96 1.62
N ASP A 70 -3.49 -2.14 2.11
CA ASP A 70 -3.29 -2.53 3.50
C ASP A 70 -1.80 -2.68 3.84
N MET A 71 -1.00 -3.27 2.94
CA MET A 71 0.45 -3.37 3.12
C MET A 71 1.10 -1.99 3.14
N TYR A 72 0.69 -1.09 2.25
CA TYR A 72 1.17 0.30 2.29
C TYR A 72 0.81 1.00 3.59
N ARG A 73 -0.42 0.85 4.09
CA ARG A 73 -0.81 1.37 5.41
C ARG A 73 0.03 0.78 6.54
N LYS A 74 0.37 -0.51 6.47
CA LYS A 74 1.24 -1.16 7.46
C LYS A 74 2.66 -0.60 7.44
N ASN A 75 3.24 -0.40 6.25
CA ASN A 75 4.54 0.23 6.09
C ASN A 75 4.51 1.70 6.55
N MET A 76 3.42 2.42 6.29
CA MET A 76 3.19 3.77 6.83
C MET A 76 3.23 3.81 8.36
N LEU A 77 2.53 2.88 9.02
CA LEU A 77 2.51 2.84 10.48
C LEU A 77 3.89 2.53 11.06
N LYS A 78 4.66 1.65 10.40
CA LYS A 78 6.07 1.40 10.78
C LYS A 78 6.92 2.66 10.63
N PHE A 79 6.75 3.39 9.53
CA PHE A 79 7.44 4.65 9.28
C PHE A 79 7.10 5.75 10.30
N GLU A 80 5.82 5.94 10.63
CA GLU A 80 5.36 6.88 11.66
C GLU A 80 5.87 6.52 13.08
N CYS A 81 6.13 5.23 13.33
CA CYS A 81 6.61 4.75 14.62
C CYS A 81 8.13 4.86 14.79
N ASN A 82 8.94 4.56 13.76
CA ASN A 82 10.37 4.28 13.95
C ASN A 82 11.33 5.25 13.23
N GLU A 83 11.10 5.62 11.96
CA GLU A 83 12.16 6.26 11.13
C GLU A 83 12.10 7.79 11.08
N LEU A 84 10.91 8.39 11.13
CA LEU A 84 10.79 9.85 11.14
C LEU A 84 11.35 10.51 12.43
N ILE A 85 11.55 9.71 13.48
CA ILE A 85 12.11 10.15 14.78
C ILE A 85 13.63 10.12 14.75
N GLU A 86 14.25 9.13 14.11
CA GLU A 86 15.70 8.99 14.03
C GLU A 86 16.33 9.99 13.07
N GLU A 87 15.71 10.27 11.91
CA GLU A 87 16.35 11.11 10.87
C GLU A 87 16.15 12.63 11.08
N LEU A 88 15.22 13.04 11.95
CA LEU A 88 15.06 14.44 12.35
C LEU A 88 16.07 14.88 13.43
N ASP A 89 17.03 14.02 13.79
CA ASP A 89 17.97 14.23 14.91
C ASP A 89 17.24 14.50 16.24
N LEU A 90 15.98 14.04 16.34
CA LEU A 90 15.14 14.15 17.54
C LEU A 90 15.47 13.03 18.55
N CYS A 91 16.53 12.25 18.29
CA CYS A 91 17.13 11.32 19.24
C CYS A 91 17.88 12.01 20.38
N ASP A 92 18.11 13.32 20.30
CA ASP A 92 18.37 14.09 21.50
C ASP A 92 17.06 14.13 22.30
N ASN A 93 16.99 13.33 23.36
CA ASN A 93 15.81 13.08 24.22
C ASN A 93 15.22 14.35 24.90
N SER A 94 15.57 15.55 24.42
CA SER A 94 15.28 16.85 25.00
C SER A 94 14.01 17.51 24.46
N ASP A 95 13.41 17.02 23.36
CA ASP A 95 12.28 17.73 22.72
C ASP A 95 11.09 16.83 22.32
N PHE A 96 10.62 16.01 23.27
CA PHE A 96 9.40 15.20 23.14
C PHE A 96 8.18 15.99 22.60
N THR A 97 8.08 17.27 22.93
CA THR A 97 7.05 18.18 22.44
C THR A 97 7.08 18.30 20.91
N ARG A 98 8.27 18.44 20.33
CA ARG A 98 8.46 18.59 18.88
C ARG A 98 8.14 17.30 18.14
N ILE A 99 8.51 16.14 18.69
CA ILE A 99 8.11 14.83 18.15
C ILE A 99 6.58 14.68 18.17
N ALA A 100 5.93 15.06 19.28
CA ALA A 100 4.47 14.97 19.42
C ALA A 100 3.75 15.91 18.43
N GLU A 101 4.24 17.12 18.24
CA GLU A 101 3.74 18.07 17.24
C GLU A 101 3.85 17.53 15.82
N TYR A 102 5.00 16.97 15.44
CA TYR A 102 5.19 16.35 14.12
C TYR A 102 4.24 15.17 13.90
N LYS A 103 4.10 14.28 14.89
CA LYS A 103 3.13 13.18 14.84
C LYS A 103 1.70 13.70 14.69
N MET A 104 1.35 14.79 15.36
CA MET A 104 0.04 15.44 15.24
C MET A 104 -0.19 16.10 13.88
N LEU A 105 0.85 16.63 13.24
CA LEU A 105 0.76 17.20 11.88
C LEU A 105 0.61 16.11 10.83
N ILE A 106 1.36 15.00 10.97
CA ILE A 106 1.26 13.85 10.07
C ILE A 106 -0.09 13.15 10.22
N SER A 107 -0.64 13.04 11.43
CA SER A 107 -1.97 12.43 11.64
C SER A 107 -3.11 13.23 10.99
N LYS A 108 -2.91 14.52 10.70
CA LYS A 108 -3.85 15.37 9.94
C LYS A 108 -3.79 15.14 8.43
N LEU A 109 -2.79 14.44 7.93
CA LEU A 109 -2.69 14.09 6.52
C LEU A 109 -3.64 12.94 6.19
N SER A 110 -4.32 13.03 5.05
CA SER A 110 -5.10 11.89 4.54
C SER A 110 -4.21 10.69 4.23
N ASP A 111 -4.76 9.47 4.24
CA ASP A 111 -4.00 8.24 3.90
C ASP A 111 -3.24 8.36 2.57
N LYS A 112 -3.84 9.03 1.57
CA LYS A 112 -3.20 9.25 0.28
C LYS A 112 -2.02 10.21 0.35
N GLU A 113 -2.13 11.24 1.19
CA GLU A 113 -1.06 12.22 1.40
C GLU A 113 0.09 11.61 2.18
N ARG A 114 -0.22 10.89 3.26
CA ARG A 114 0.75 10.12 4.02
C ARG A 114 1.50 9.16 3.10
N TYR A 115 0.78 8.38 2.29
CA TYR A 115 1.40 7.38 1.43
C TYR A 115 2.31 8.01 0.35
N LEU A 116 1.92 9.16 -0.19
CA LEU A 116 2.76 9.93 -1.10
C LEU A 116 4.06 10.40 -0.42
N LEU A 117 3.97 10.83 0.85
CA LEU A 117 5.10 11.27 1.66
C LEU A 117 6.06 10.12 1.94
N LEU A 118 5.55 8.93 2.32
CA LEU A 118 6.38 7.73 2.53
C LEU A 118 7.12 7.33 1.27
N LEU A 119 6.46 7.27 0.11
CA LEU A 119 7.17 6.92 -1.13
C LEU A 119 8.29 7.92 -1.45
N SER A 120 8.06 9.22 -1.24
CA SER A 120 9.11 10.22 -1.40
C SER A 120 10.23 10.06 -0.38
N TYR A 121 9.96 9.51 0.79
CA TYR A 121 10.93 9.26 1.85
C TYR A 121 11.78 8.02 1.53
N GLU A 122 11.14 6.94 1.06
CA GLU A 122 11.79 5.71 0.58
C GLU A 122 12.67 5.93 -0.67
N GLY A 123 12.82 7.17 -1.14
CA GLY A 123 13.71 7.56 -2.23
C GLY A 123 13.07 7.51 -3.62
N TYR A 124 11.78 7.19 -3.75
CA TYR A 124 11.11 7.19 -5.05
C TYR A 124 10.98 8.61 -5.61
N ASP A 125 11.33 8.77 -6.88
CA ASP A 125 11.18 10.03 -7.58
C ASP A 125 9.71 10.31 -7.99
N SER A 126 9.43 11.53 -8.42
CA SER A 126 8.05 11.92 -8.78
C SER A 126 7.48 11.18 -9.98
N ASN A 127 8.31 10.67 -10.89
CA ASN A 127 7.90 9.86 -12.04
C ASN A 127 7.60 8.42 -11.61
N GLU A 128 8.43 7.84 -10.75
CA GLU A 128 8.21 6.51 -10.18
C GLU A 128 6.93 6.46 -9.36
N ILE A 129 6.71 7.44 -8.48
CA ILE A 129 5.48 7.59 -7.71
C ILE A 129 4.27 7.78 -8.66
N ALA A 130 4.42 8.58 -9.71
CA ALA A 130 3.36 8.79 -10.68
C ALA A 130 2.96 7.49 -11.39
N ASN A 131 3.93 6.70 -11.82
CA ASN A 131 3.70 5.38 -12.42
C ASN A 131 3.05 4.42 -11.41
N LYS A 132 3.56 4.38 -10.17
CA LYS A 132 3.06 3.50 -9.09
C LYS A 132 1.62 3.81 -8.71
N LEU A 133 1.24 5.09 -8.70
CA LEU A 133 -0.07 5.57 -8.30
C LEU A 133 -1.02 5.86 -9.48
N ASN A 134 -0.58 5.65 -10.72
CA ASN A 134 -1.30 6.03 -11.94
C ASN A 134 -1.76 7.50 -11.92
N LEU A 135 -0.83 8.40 -11.58
CA LEU A 135 -1.00 9.85 -11.53
C LEU A 135 -0.10 10.53 -12.56
N ASN A 136 -0.31 11.82 -12.81
CA ASN A 136 0.65 12.63 -13.57
C ASN A 136 1.83 13.04 -12.65
N PRO A 137 3.10 12.97 -13.10
CA PRO A 137 4.25 13.45 -12.33
C PRO A 137 4.12 14.90 -11.81
N SER A 138 3.44 15.77 -12.56
CA SER A 138 3.14 17.14 -12.11
C SER A 138 2.17 17.18 -10.92
N THR A 139 1.21 16.26 -10.88
CA THR A 139 0.27 16.09 -9.77
C THR A 139 0.99 15.58 -8.54
N VAL A 140 1.92 14.63 -8.69
CA VAL A 140 2.74 14.12 -7.58
C VAL A 140 3.57 15.25 -6.96
N ARG A 141 4.32 16.01 -7.77
CA ARG A 141 5.11 17.16 -7.29
C ARG A 141 4.26 18.19 -6.54
N THR A 142 3.12 18.57 -7.13
CA THR A 142 2.21 19.55 -6.52
C THR A 142 1.65 19.05 -5.19
N ARG A 143 1.28 17.77 -5.11
CA ARG A 143 0.78 17.18 -3.85
C ARG A 143 1.88 17.08 -2.79
N LEU A 144 3.08 16.61 -3.15
CA LEU A 144 4.23 16.56 -2.22
C LEU A 144 4.55 17.95 -1.66
N GLN A 145 4.53 18.99 -2.50
CA GLN A 145 4.75 20.35 -2.05
C GLN A 145 3.69 20.82 -1.05
N ARG A 146 2.40 20.51 -1.31
CA ARG A 146 1.31 20.84 -0.38
C ARG A 146 1.43 20.08 0.94
N ILE A 147 1.82 18.81 0.90
CA ILE A 147 2.03 17.98 2.08
C ILE A 147 3.17 18.55 2.93
N ARG A 148 4.32 18.86 2.32
CA ARG A 148 5.47 19.48 3.01
C ARG A 148 5.12 20.82 3.65
N LYS A 149 4.19 21.59 3.08
CA LYS A 149 3.67 22.82 3.70
C LYS A 149 2.74 22.58 4.90
N LYS A 150 2.11 21.41 5.00
CA LYS A 150 1.21 21.06 6.13
C LYS A 150 1.98 20.57 7.35
N ILE A 151 3.16 19.98 7.14
CA ILE A 151 4.01 19.40 8.19
C ILE A 151 5.19 20.30 8.55
N ARG A 152 5.22 21.53 8.04
CA ARG A 152 6.25 22.53 8.32
C ARG A 152 5.68 23.61 9.24
#